data_AF-W8KUM1-F1
#
_entry.id   AF-W8KUM1-F1
#
_cell.length_a   1.000
_cell.length_b   1.000
_cell.length_c   1.000
_cell.angle_alpha   90.00
_cell.angle_beta   90.00
_cell.angle_gamma   90.00
#
_symmetry.space_group_name_H-M   'P 1'
#
loop_
_entity.id
_entity.type
_entity.pdbx_description
1 polymer ?
#
loop_
_entity_poly.entity_id
_entity_poly.type
_entity_poly.pdbx_seq_one_letter_code
_entity_poly.pdbx_strand_id
1 'polypeptide(L)'
;MLRSFRVGHADIEPIIGFVREGNIAQFNDPAFVTELVSWIRFSRREASEQRDGLTAQALGFPTIPRWFGRWIMTKQVKPESEAARQEKAIRSASVLLLFIARDHDKRHWVDLGRSDDALEMAERTEC
;
A
#
# COMPACT_ATOMS: atom_id res chain seq x y z
N MET A 1 15.72 -1.30 -11.46
CA MET A 1 16.51 -0.14 -11.02
C MET A 1 15.93 0.36 -9.71
N LEU A 2 16.75 0.53 -8.67
CA LEU A 2 16.35 1.12 -7.40
C LEU A 2 16.85 2.57 -7.33
N ARG A 3 16.01 3.50 -6.90
CA ARG A 3 16.39 4.87 -6.54
C ARG A 3 15.94 5.17 -5.12
N SER A 4 16.78 5.86 -4.36
CA SER A 4 16.42 6.36 -3.03
C SER A 4 16.35 7.89 -3.05
N PHE A 5 15.37 8.43 -2.33
CA PHE A 5 15.17 9.86 -2.19
C PHE A 5 15.02 10.19 -0.70
N ARG A 6 15.73 11.22 -0.23
CA ARG A 6 15.51 11.74 1.13
C ARG A 6 14.22 12.56 1.15
N VAL A 7 13.31 12.24 2.05
CA VAL A 7 12.05 12.98 2.22
C VAL A 7 12.35 14.46 2.51
N GLY A 8 11.73 15.35 1.73
CA GLY A 8 12.03 16.80 1.72
C GLY A 8 12.88 17.27 0.53
N HIS A 9 13.43 16.35 -0.29
CA HIS A 9 14.07 16.70 -1.55
C HIS A 9 13.03 17.06 -2.63
N ALA A 10 13.33 18.02 -3.51
CA ALA A 10 12.40 18.51 -4.53
C ALA A 10 11.89 17.42 -5.49
N ASP A 11 12.73 16.43 -5.80
CA ASP A 11 12.41 15.32 -6.70
C ASP A 11 11.28 14.41 -6.19
N ILE A 12 10.91 14.49 -4.91
CA ILE A 12 9.83 13.67 -4.34
C ILE A 12 8.45 14.27 -4.63
N GLU A 13 8.34 15.58 -4.84
CA GLU A 13 7.04 16.23 -4.99
C GLU A 13 6.25 15.72 -6.21
N PRO A 14 6.87 15.51 -7.39
CA PRO A 14 6.19 14.86 -8.51
C PRO A 14 5.75 13.42 -8.19
N ILE A 15 6.55 12.66 -7.43
CA ILE A 15 6.23 11.29 -7.03
C ILE A 15 5.02 11.27 -6.11
N ILE A 16 4.95 12.18 -5.14
CA ILE A 16 3.77 12.36 -4.27
C ILE A 16 2.54 12.69 -5.13
N GLY A 17 2.69 13.56 -6.13
CA GLY A 17 1.63 13.89 -7.08
C GLY A 17 1.08 12.64 -7.79
N PHE A 18 1.95 11.80 -8.35
CA PHE A 18 1.55 10.56 -9.02
C PHE A 18 0.90 9.55 -8.06
N VAL A 19 1.43 9.41 -6.84
CA VAL A 19 0.81 8.53 -5.82
C VAL A 19 -0.59 9.02 -5.47
N ARG A 20 -0.77 10.35 -5.33
CA ARG A 20 -2.06 10.95 -5.03
C ARG A 20 -3.07 10.69 -6.14
N GLU A 21 -2.68 10.92 -7.39
CA GLU A 21 -3.52 10.67 -8.57
C GLU A 21 -3.92 9.19 -8.69
N GLY A 22 -2.94 8.28 -8.55
CA GLY A 22 -3.18 6.84 -8.60
C GLY A 22 -4.12 6.36 -7.51
N ASN A 23 -3.95 6.86 -6.29
CA ASN A 23 -4.84 6.53 -5.16
C ASN A 23 -6.28 7.00 -5.43
N ILE A 24 -6.46 8.22 -5.94
CA ILE A 24 -7.79 8.71 -6.32
C ILE A 24 -8.41 7.84 -7.42
N ALA A 25 -7.64 7.48 -8.46
CA ALA A 25 -8.12 6.64 -9.54
C ALA A 25 -8.53 5.24 -9.04
N GLN A 26 -7.74 4.63 -8.16
CA GLN A 26 -8.02 3.33 -7.56
C GLN A 26 -9.29 3.33 -6.70
N PHE A 27 -9.44 4.28 -5.78
CA PHE A 27 -10.63 4.34 -4.92
C PHE A 27 -11.90 4.81 -5.64
N ASN A 28 -11.76 5.40 -6.83
CA ASN A 28 -12.89 5.67 -7.73
C ASN A 28 -13.33 4.43 -8.53
N ASP A 29 -12.53 3.36 -8.57
CA ASP A 29 -12.89 2.10 -9.21
C ASP A 29 -13.58 1.15 -8.21
N PRO A 30 -14.89 0.86 -8.36
CA PRO A 30 -15.60 -0.04 -7.47
C PRO A 30 -15.07 -1.49 -7.52
N ALA A 31 -14.47 -1.92 -8.63
CA ALA A 31 -13.88 -3.25 -8.77
C ALA A 31 -12.64 -3.37 -7.87
N PHE A 32 -11.76 -2.36 -7.91
CA PHE A 32 -10.61 -2.25 -7.02
C PHE A 32 -11.05 -2.24 -5.55
N VAL A 33 -12.03 -1.40 -5.18
CA VAL A 33 -12.51 -1.33 -3.78
C VAL A 33 -13.10 -2.67 -3.33
N THR A 34 -13.82 -3.36 -4.22
CA THR A 34 -14.39 -4.69 -3.92
C THR A 34 -13.29 -5.72 -3.69
N GLU A 35 -12.26 -5.73 -4.54
CA GLU A 35 -11.10 -6.59 -4.37
C GLU A 35 -10.36 -6.28 -3.07
N LEU A 36 -10.05 -5.00 -2.81
CA LEU A 36 -9.37 -4.57 -1.58
C LEU A 36 -10.13 -5.04 -0.32
N VAL A 37 -11.45 -4.83 -0.27
CA VAL A 37 -12.29 -5.29 0.85
C VAL A 37 -12.27 -6.82 0.97
N SER A 38 -12.18 -7.54 -0.15
CA SER A 38 -12.08 -9.00 -0.15
C SER A 38 -10.76 -9.50 0.46
N TRP A 39 -9.68 -8.72 0.37
CA TRP A 39 -8.37 -9.01 0.96
C TRP A 39 -8.27 -8.67 2.45
N ILE A 40 -9.16 -7.81 2.99
CA ILE A 40 -9.12 -7.42 4.40
C ILE A 40 -9.78 -8.51 5.27
N ARG A 41 -9.08 -8.90 6.34
CA ARG A 41 -9.57 -9.79 7.40
C ARG A 41 -10.02 -8.92 8.57
N PHE A 42 -11.33 -8.76 8.73
CA PHE A 42 -11.88 -7.82 9.72
C PHE A 42 -11.92 -8.39 11.13
N SER A 43 -11.81 -9.72 11.28
CA SER A 43 -11.80 -10.40 12.57
C SER A 43 -10.65 -11.39 12.73
N ARG A 44 -10.28 -11.67 13.98
CA ARG A 44 -9.27 -12.70 14.31
C ARG A 44 -9.67 -14.08 13.79
N ARG A 45 -10.97 -14.41 13.82
CA ARG A 45 -11.51 -15.67 13.30
C ARG A 45 -11.22 -15.81 11.80
N GLU A 46 -11.53 -14.77 11.02
CA GLU A 46 -11.25 -14.76 9.58
C GLU A 46 -9.76 -14.88 9.28
N ALA A 47 -8.92 -14.15 10.02
CA ALA A 47 -7.47 -14.23 9.86
C ALA A 47 -6.94 -15.64 10.19
N SER A 48 -7.45 -16.30 11.23
CA SER A 48 -7.02 -17.66 11.60
C SER A 48 -7.50 -18.74 10.63
N GLU A 49 -8.68 -18.56 10.03
CA GLU A 49 -9.29 -19.53 9.10
C GLU A 49 -8.67 -19.43 7.71
N GLN A 50 -8.53 -18.22 7.18
CA GLN A 50 -8.04 -18.00 5.81
C GLN A 50 -6.51 -17.98 5.73
N ARG A 51 -5.83 -17.64 6.84
CA ARG A 51 -4.36 -17.61 6.97
C ARG A 51 -3.65 -16.78 5.88
N ASP A 52 -4.37 -15.80 5.34
CA ASP A 52 -3.92 -14.91 4.28
C ASP A 52 -4.54 -13.51 4.46
N GLY A 53 -4.21 -12.60 3.54
CA GLY A 53 -4.78 -11.26 3.45
C GLY A 53 -4.25 -10.28 4.50
N LEU A 54 -4.84 -9.08 4.49
CA LEU A 54 -4.44 -7.97 5.34
C LEU A 54 -5.32 -7.92 6.59
N THR A 55 -4.75 -7.98 7.78
CA THR A 55 -5.55 -7.82 9.00
C THR A 55 -6.02 -6.37 9.15
N ALA A 56 -7.25 -6.17 9.61
CA ALA A 56 -7.76 -4.83 9.90
C ALA A 56 -6.88 -4.06 10.90
N GLN A 57 -6.24 -4.76 11.84
CA GLN A 57 -5.30 -4.17 12.79
C GLN A 57 -4.06 -3.59 12.12
N ALA A 58 -3.50 -4.28 11.11
CA ALA A 58 -2.36 -3.76 10.34
C ALA A 58 -2.71 -2.46 9.59
N LEU A 59 -4.00 -2.26 9.29
CA LEU A 59 -4.53 -1.05 8.65
C LEU A 59 -4.94 0.04 9.67
N GLY A 60 -4.72 -0.19 10.96
CA GLY A 60 -5.09 0.73 12.05
C GLY A 60 -6.57 0.71 12.42
N PHE A 61 -7.34 -0.27 11.93
CA PHE A 61 -8.75 -0.42 12.27
C PHE A 61 -8.96 -1.39 13.44
N PRO A 62 -9.94 -1.13 14.33
CA PRO A 62 -10.34 -2.10 15.34
C PRO A 62 -10.95 -3.34 14.69
N THR A 63 -11.00 -4.45 15.43
CA THR A 63 -11.71 -5.65 14.99
C THR A 63 -13.20 -5.34 14.86
N ILE A 64 -13.72 -5.39 13.65
CA ILE A 64 -15.11 -5.04 13.33
C ILE A 64 -15.78 -6.17 12.53
N PRO A 65 -17.12 -6.27 12.54
CA PRO A 65 -17.82 -7.19 11.66
C PRO A 65 -17.54 -6.88 10.19
N ARG A 66 -17.37 -7.91 9.35
CA ARG A 66 -17.09 -7.75 7.91
C ARG A 66 -18.13 -6.90 7.16
N TRP A 67 -19.41 -7.02 7.51
CA TRP A 67 -20.46 -6.20 6.91
C TRP A 67 -20.25 -4.70 7.19
N PHE A 68 -19.75 -4.36 8.39
CA PHE A 68 -19.47 -3.00 8.81
C PHE A 68 -18.20 -2.47 8.13
N GLY A 69 -17.16 -3.30 8.03
CA GLY A 69 -15.96 -2.99 7.26
C GLY A 69 -16.25 -2.70 5.78
N ARG A 70 -17.09 -3.54 5.16
CA ARG A 70 -17.58 -3.31 3.79
C ARG A 70 -18.40 -2.03 3.67
N TRP A 71 -19.23 -1.72 4.65
CA TRP A 71 -20.01 -0.47 4.66
C TRP A 71 -19.12 0.77 4.76
N ILE A 72 -18.14 0.80 5.68
CA ILE A 72 -17.18 1.91 5.80
C ILE A 72 -16.42 2.10 4.48
N MET A 73 -15.90 1.00 3.92
CA MET A 73 -15.10 1.05 2.69
C MET A 73 -15.90 1.49 1.46
N THR A 74 -17.21 1.22 1.42
CA THR A 74 -18.07 1.60 0.28
C THR A 74 -18.75 2.96 0.46
N LYS A 75 -18.94 3.44 1.70
CA LYS A 75 -19.72 4.66 1.98
C LYS A 75 -18.90 5.83 2.49
N GLN A 76 -17.75 5.58 3.12
CA GLN A 76 -17.06 6.57 3.93
C GLN A 76 -15.60 6.79 3.51
N VAL A 77 -15.03 5.87 2.73
CA VAL A 77 -13.72 6.07 2.13
C VAL A 77 -13.86 7.07 0.99
N LYS A 78 -13.43 8.30 1.26
CA LYS A 78 -13.33 9.35 0.25
C LYS A 78 -11.95 9.21 -0.43
N PRO A 79 -11.87 9.07 -1.75
CA PRO A 79 -10.61 8.93 -2.48
C PRO A 79 -9.59 10.01 -2.10
N GLU A 80 -10.04 11.26 -1.92
CA GLU A 80 -9.19 12.38 -1.54
C GLU A 80 -8.64 12.27 -0.11
N SER A 81 -9.41 11.68 0.81
CA SER A 81 -8.97 11.46 2.20
C SER A 81 -7.90 10.38 2.27
N GLU A 82 -8.06 9.30 1.51
CA GLU A 82 -7.04 8.23 1.43
C GLU A 82 -5.77 8.73 0.75
N ALA A 83 -5.90 9.50 -0.33
CA ALA A 83 -4.77 10.10 -1.01
C ALA A 83 -3.99 11.05 -0.09
N ALA A 84 -4.69 11.88 0.70
CA ALA A 84 -4.06 12.75 1.71
C ALA A 84 -3.40 11.96 2.85
N ARG A 85 -4.00 10.84 3.28
CA ARG A 85 -3.41 9.96 4.31
C ARG A 85 -2.08 9.36 3.83
N GLN A 86 -2.05 8.84 2.61
CA GLN A 86 -0.83 8.25 2.03
C GLN A 86 0.24 9.30 1.75
N GLU A 87 -0.14 10.48 1.27
CA GLU A 87 0.77 11.61 1.14
C GLU A 87 1.40 11.96 2.49
N LYS A 88 0.60 12.06 3.56
CA LYS A 88 1.13 12.31 4.91
C LYS A 88 2.09 11.23 5.37
N ALA A 89 1.80 9.96 5.08
CA ALA A 89 2.69 8.84 5.40
C ALA A 89 4.04 8.99 4.70
N ILE A 90 4.05 9.28 3.39
CA ILE A 90 5.28 9.53 2.62
C ILE A 90 6.06 10.71 3.20
N ARG A 91 5.38 11.82 3.52
CA ARG A 91 6.01 13.02 4.09
C ARG A 91 6.54 12.81 5.51
N SER A 92 6.04 11.82 6.24
CA SER A 92 6.53 11.46 7.59
C SER A 92 7.69 10.46 7.59
N ALA A 93 7.98 9.84 6.44
CA ALA A 93 9.09 8.90 6.31
C ALA A 93 10.44 9.64 6.23
N SER A 94 11.55 8.92 6.45
CA SER A 94 12.90 9.49 6.31
C SER A 94 13.44 9.37 4.87
N VAL A 95 13.14 8.24 4.22
CA VAL A 95 13.63 7.90 2.87
C VAL A 95 12.48 7.27 2.09
N LEU A 96 12.37 7.61 0.81
CA LEU A 96 11.49 6.97 -0.16
C LEU A 96 12.34 6.12 -1.13
N LEU A 97 12.01 4.84 -1.24
CA LEU A 97 12.64 3.91 -2.17
C LEU A 97 11.71 3.69 -3.37
N LEU A 98 12.23 3.86 -4.58
CA LEU A 98 11.51 3.68 -5.83
C LEU A 98 12.14 2.55 -6.63
N PHE A 99 11.37 1.47 -6.80
CA PHE A 99 11.73 0.34 -7.66
C PHE A 99 11.12 0.52 -9.05
N ILE A 100 11.95 0.41 -10.09
CA ILE A 100 11.58 0.61 -11.49
C ILE A 100 11.97 -0.62 -12.30
N ALA A 101 10.99 -1.24 -12.95
CA ALA A 101 11.20 -2.28 -13.95
C ALA A 101 11.39 -1.67 -15.35
N ARG A 102 12.18 -2.33 -16.22
CA ARG A 102 12.39 -1.88 -17.60
C ARG A 102 11.14 -2.10 -18.46
N ASP A 103 10.53 -3.26 -18.31
CA ASP A 103 9.34 -3.64 -19.07
C ASP A 103 8.21 -4.11 -18.13
N HIS A 104 6.98 -4.09 -18.66
CA HIS A 104 5.76 -4.49 -17.96
C HIS A 104 5.42 -5.96 -18.27
N ASP A 105 6.29 -6.87 -17.86
CA ASP A 105 6.10 -8.31 -18.01
C ASP A 105 6.36 -9.08 -16.70
N LYS A 106 5.93 -10.34 -16.68
CA LYS A 106 6.04 -11.21 -15.50
C LYS A 106 7.49 -11.38 -15.01
N ARG A 107 8.47 -11.45 -15.91
CA ARG A 107 9.87 -11.67 -15.53
C ARG A 107 10.39 -10.46 -14.78
N HIS A 108 10.14 -9.28 -15.32
CA HIS A 108 10.55 -8.03 -14.72
C HIS A 108 9.87 -7.76 -13.37
N TRP A 109 8.62 -8.18 -13.18
CA TRP A 109 7.95 -8.09 -11.88
C TRP A 109 8.55 -9.04 -10.84
N VAL A 110 8.86 -10.28 -11.23
CA VAL A 110 9.51 -11.25 -10.35
C VAL A 110 10.90 -10.75 -9.94
N ASP A 111 11.68 -10.23 -10.89
CA ASP A 111 13.01 -9.70 -10.60
C ASP A 111 12.97 -8.44 -9.75
N LEU A 112 11.93 -7.61 -9.90
CA LEU A 112 11.69 -6.46 -9.03
C LEU A 112 11.38 -6.92 -7.60
N GLY A 113 10.52 -7.92 -7.42
CA GLY A 113 10.21 -8.50 -6.11
C GLY A 113 11.45 -9.09 -5.41
N ARG A 114 12.30 -9.83 -6.14
CA ARG A 114 13.58 -10.33 -5.59
C ARG A 114 14.52 -9.22 -5.13
N SER A 115 14.47 -8.07 -5.81
CA SER A 115 15.31 -6.93 -5.46
C SER A 115 14.87 -6.27 -4.14
N ASP A 116 13.57 -6.28 -3.87
CA ASP A 116 12.99 -5.81 -2.60
C ASP A 116 13.36 -6.76 -1.44
N ASP A 117 13.15 -8.06 -1.63
CA ASP A 117 13.54 -9.08 -0.63
C ASP A 117 15.04 -9.01 -0.28
N ALA A 118 15.89 -8.85 -1.29
CA ALA A 118 17.34 -8.75 -1.10
C ALA A 118 17.74 -7.49 -0.30
N LEU A 119 17.02 -6.37 -0.49
CA LEU A 119 17.24 -5.16 0.27
C LEU A 119 16.84 -5.36 1.74
N GLU A 120 15.66 -5.93 2.01
CA GLU A 120 15.21 -6.19 3.37
C GLU A 120 16.20 -7.11 4.12
N MET A 121 16.72 -8.15 3.44
CA MET A 121 17.71 -9.04 4.03
C MET A 121 19.04 -8.33 4.33
N ALA A 122 19.47 -7.40 3.47
CA ALA A 122 20.67 -6.62 3.71
C ALA A 122 20.51 -5.72 4.94
N GLU A 123 19.38 -5.01 5.07
CA GLU A 123 19.08 -4.14 6.23
C GLU A 123 19.01 -4.93 7.54
N ARG A 124 18.51 -6.17 7.53
CA ARG A 124 18.46 -7.04 8.72
C ARG A 124 19.82 -7.56 9.17
N THR A 125 20.81 -7.60 8.28
CA THR A 125 22.15 -8.16 8.58
C THR A 125 23.10 -7.09 9.14
N GLU A 126 22.76 -5.81 9.01
CA GLU A 126 23.54 -4.68 9.53
C GLU A 126 23.23 -4.30 11.00
N CYS A 127 22.39 -5.08 11.70
CA CYS A 127 22.04 -4.93 13.12
C CYS A 127 22.55 -6.12 13.93
#